data_AF-A0A2A2S3U8-F1
#
_entry.id   AF-A0A2A2S3U8-F1
#
_cell.length_a   1.000
_cell.length_b   1.000
_cell.length_c   1.000
_cell.angle_alpha   90.00
_cell.angle_beta   90.00
_cell.angle_gamma   90.00
#
_symmetry.space_group_name_H-M   'P 1'
#
loop_
_entity.id
_entity.type
_entity.pdbx_description
1 polymer ?
#
loop_
_entity_poly.entity_id
_entity_poly.type
_entity_poly.pdbx_seq_one_letter_code
_entity_poly.pdbx_strand_id
1 'polypeptide(L)'
;MTRLFISLFILLYSSAYSQSVNPSVKKVIKILKSNIDQSSKNSISVGSGEWLICNDDSAFFKKDTLKLYNNINFFYQQSKCCDFIGWTFYKTSAFVQSNLQICKEPSSRSTRTDYYKAKMFYKKGSTYLLISKLNDLTKSFKIININTIHLAQGNQATVVTLRRLTAAISSP
;
A
#
# COMPACT_ATOMS: atom_id res chain seq x y z
N MET A 1 25.51 56.13 -16.94
CA MET A 1 25.65 54.77 -16.39
C MET A 1 24.40 54.43 -15.60
N THR A 2 23.48 53.61 -16.15
CA THR A 2 22.46 52.79 -15.44
C THR A 2 21.30 52.47 -16.38
N ARG A 3 21.54 51.61 -17.38
CA ARG A 3 20.48 50.90 -18.10
C ARG A 3 20.96 49.49 -18.43
N LEU A 4 21.30 48.74 -17.38
CA LEU A 4 21.78 47.36 -17.46
C LEU A 4 21.36 46.61 -16.19
N PHE A 5 20.06 46.67 -15.86
CA PHE A 5 19.50 46.03 -14.65
C PHE A 5 18.09 45.45 -14.89
N ILE A 6 17.77 45.03 -16.13
CA ILE A 6 16.49 44.36 -16.44
C ILE A 6 16.69 42.89 -16.88
N SER A 7 17.94 42.43 -17.01
CA SER A 7 18.24 41.06 -17.47
C SER A 7 18.31 40.01 -16.35
N LEU A 8 18.19 40.39 -15.07
CA LEU A 8 18.46 39.50 -13.92
C LEU A 8 17.21 39.07 -13.13
N PHE A 9 16.02 39.18 -13.71
CA PHE A 9 14.76 38.81 -13.03
C PHE A 9 13.98 37.67 -13.72
N ILE A 10 14.60 36.96 -14.67
CA ILE A 10 13.96 35.86 -15.42
C ILE A 10 14.43 34.47 -14.94
N LEU A 11 15.48 34.39 -14.10
CA LEU A 11 16.06 33.10 -13.67
C LEU A 11 15.47 32.50 -12.38
N LEU A 12 14.43 33.09 -11.79
CA LEU A 12 13.82 32.59 -10.54
C LEU A 12 12.52 31.77 -10.75
N TYR A 13 12.10 31.55 -12.00
CA TYR A 13 10.99 30.64 -12.32
C TYR A 13 11.47 29.24 -12.70
N SER A 14 12.48 28.71 -12.00
CA SER A 14 12.70 27.26 -11.96
C SER A 14 11.62 26.63 -11.07
N SER A 15 10.40 26.51 -11.61
CA SER A 15 9.40 25.61 -11.07
C SER A 15 10.00 24.21 -11.13
N ALA A 16 10.55 23.76 -10.00
CA ALA A 16 10.96 22.39 -9.80
C ALA A 16 9.71 21.52 -9.97
N TYR A 17 9.54 20.97 -11.17
CA TYR A 17 8.63 19.85 -11.39
C TYR A 17 9.14 18.72 -10.51
N SER A 18 8.58 18.59 -9.32
CA SER A 18 8.69 17.38 -8.51
C SER A 18 8.02 16.28 -9.33
N GLN A 19 8.80 15.57 -10.15
CA GLN A 19 8.30 14.42 -10.87
C GLN A 19 7.95 13.38 -9.81
N SER A 20 6.66 13.22 -9.52
CA SER A 20 6.21 12.07 -8.74
C SER A 20 6.52 10.83 -9.58
N VAL A 21 7.68 10.22 -9.36
CA VAL A 21 8.08 9.01 -10.07
C VAL A 21 7.12 7.91 -9.66
N ASN A 22 6.16 7.60 -10.55
CA ASN A 22 5.21 6.51 -10.30
C ASN A 22 6.01 5.23 -10.02
N PRO A 23 5.71 4.50 -8.94
CA PRO A 23 6.46 3.31 -8.59
C PRO A 23 6.41 2.28 -9.72
N SER A 24 7.55 1.73 -10.14
CA SER A 24 7.57 0.67 -11.16
C SER A 24 7.01 -0.65 -10.61
N VAL A 25 6.43 -1.49 -11.47
CA VAL A 25 5.92 -2.82 -11.11
C VAL A 25 6.97 -3.65 -10.36
N LYS A 26 8.22 -3.65 -10.86
CA LYS A 26 9.34 -4.37 -10.23
C LYS A 26 9.63 -3.88 -8.81
N LYS A 27 9.59 -2.56 -8.58
CA LYS A 27 9.80 -1.97 -7.26
C LYS A 27 8.69 -2.38 -6.29
N VAL A 28 7.43 -2.29 -6.73
CA VAL A 28 6.27 -2.67 -5.91
C VAL A 28 6.35 -4.15 -5.53
N ILE A 29 6.60 -5.03 -6.50
CA ILE A 29 6.72 -6.47 -6.27
C ILE A 29 7.84 -6.75 -5.27
N LYS A 30 9.02 -6.12 -5.42
CA LYS A 30 10.14 -6.29 -4.50
C LYS A 30 9.74 -5.94 -3.06
N ILE A 31 9.01 -4.85 -2.89
CA ILE A 31 8.57 -4.37 -1.58
C ILE A 31 7.52 -5.30 -0.97
N LEU A 32 6.50 -5.71 -1.73
CA LEU A 32 5.49 -6.63 -1.20
C LEU A 32 6.11 -7.98 -0.81
N LYS A 33 7.11 -8.45 -1.57
CA LYS A 33 7.86 -9.68 -1.28
C LYS A 33 8.74 -9.60 -0.05
N SER A 34 9.28 -8.43 0.29
CA SER A 34 10.25 -8.33 1.39
C SER A 34 9.63 -8.61 2.76
N ASN A 35 8.30 -8.58 2.86
CA ASN A 35 7.58 -8.94 4.08
C ASN A 35 6.95 -10.34 4.01
N ILE A 36 7.22 -11.14 2.98
CA ILE A 36 6.74 -12.53 2.98
C ILE A 36 7.55 -13.30 4.03
N ASP A 37 6.89 -13.63 5.13
CA ASP A 37 7.46 -14.40 6.23
C ASP A 37 6.65 -15.68 6.42
N GLN A 38 7.24 -16.82 6.06
CA GLN A 38 6.59 -18.13 6.07
C GLN A 38 7.52 -19.12 6.77
N SER A 39 7.01 -19.77 7.82
CA SER A 39 7.79 -20.75 8.60
C SER A 39 8.12 -22.02 7.79
N SER A 40 7.29 -22.34 6.80
CA SER A 40 7.54 -23.44 5.87
C SER A 40 6.89 -23.19 4.51
N LYS A 41 7.31 -23.92 3.47
CA LYS A 41 6.72 -23.79 2.11
C LYS A 41 5.26 -24.25 2.03
N ASN A 42 4.79 -25.04 2.99
CA ASN A 42 3.47 -25.68 2.96
C ASN A 42 2.45 -25.07 3.94
N SER A 43 2.88 -24.11 4.76
CA SER A 43 2.02 -23.43 5.73
C SER A 43 1.97 -21.93 5.45
N ILE A 44 0.81 -21.31 5.66
CA ILE A 44 0.66 -19.86 5.60
C ILE A 44 0.67 -19.32 7.03
N SER A 45 1.74 -18.62 7.42
CA SER A 45 1.87 -17.93 8.71
C SER A 45 1.03 -16.65 8.72
N VAL A 46 -0.29 -16.78 8.85
CA VAL A 46 -1.21 -15.63 8.81
C VAL A 46 -0.88 -14.64 9.93
N GLY A 47 -0.78 -13.36 9.58
CA GLY A 47 -0.39 -12.31 10.51
C GLY A 47 1.13 -12.08 10.61
N SER A 48 1.98 -12.99 10.13
CA SER A 48 3.42 -12.74 10.04
C SER A 48 3.75 -11.96 8.77
N GLY A 49 4.51 -10.87 8.91
CA GLY A 49 4.92 -10.03 7.77
C GLY A 49 3.75 -9.44 6.96
N GLU A 50 2.61 -9.22 7.61
CA GLU A 50 1.42 -8.76 6.90
C GLU A 50 1.47 -7.27 6.55
N TRP A 51 0.75 -6.92 5.49
CA TRP A 51 0.43 -5.54 5.17
C TRP A 51 -0.91 -5.17 5.79
N LEU A 52 -0.90 -4.15 6.64
CA LEU A 52 -2.06 -3.69 7.39
C LEU A 52 -2.68 -2.47 6.76
N ILE A 53 -4.01 -2.47 6.70
CA ILE A 53 -4.84 -1.36 6.24
C ILE A 53 -5.82 -1.01 7.35
N CYS A 54 -5.85 0.25 7.77
CA CYS A 54 -6.84 0.70 8.73
C CYS A 54 -8.26 0.60 8.15
N ASN A 55 -9.18 0.06 8.94
CA ASN A 55 -10.56 -0.22 8.54
C ASN A 55 -11.60 0.30 9.53
N ASP A 56 -11.25 1.25 10.39
CA ASP A 56 -12.24 1.95 11.21
C ASP A 56 -13.37 2.53 10.33
N ASP A 57 -14.61 2.42 10.81
CA ASP A 57 -15.84 2.79 10.11
C ASP A 57 -16.01 2.17 8.71
N SER A 58 -15.40 1.00 8.50
CA SER A 58 -15.35 0.30 7.19
C SER A 58 -14.56 1.07 6.13
N ALA A 59 -13.55 1.84 6.53
CA ALA A 59 -12.73 2.66 5.64
C ALA A 59 -12.13 1.87 4.46
N PHE A 60 -11.78 0.59 4.66
CA PHE A 60 -11.27 -0.27 3.59
C PHE A 60 -12.25 -0.42 2.43
N PHE A 61 -13.56 -0.34 2.69
CA PHE A 61 -14.59 -0.52 1.68
C PHE A 61 -15.05 0.81 1.08
N LYS A 62 -15.04 1.88 1.87
CA LYS A 62 -15.62 3.18 1.50
C LYS A 62 -14.62 4.18 0.94
N LYS A 63 -13.36 4.17 1.40
CA LYS A 63 -12.39 5.19 1.00
C LYS A 63 -11.83 4.92 -0.39
N ASP A 64 -11.64 6.00 -1.14
CA ASP A 64 -10.98 5.99 -2.44
C ASP A 64 -9.49 5.76 -2.33
N THR A 65 -8.87 6.19 -1.22
CA THR A 65 -7.45 6.00 -0.97
C THR A 65 -7.23 5.11 0.23
N LEU A 66 -6.39 4.10 0.05
CA LEU A 66 -5.96 3.18 1.10
C LEU A 66 -4.46 3.32 1.30
N LYS A 67 -4.02 3.12 2.55
CA LYS A 67 -2.60 3.06 2.91
C LYS A 67 -2.32 1.68 3.50
N LEU A 68 -1.33 1.01 2.93
CA LEU A 68 -0.86 -0.30 3.34
C LEU A 68 0.46 -0.13 4.07
N TYR A 69 0.55 -0.66 5.27
CA TYR A 69 1.73 -0.54 6.14
C TYR A 69 2.29 -1.92 6.44
N ASN A 70 3.59 -2.10 6.37
CA ASN A 70 4.23 -3.39 6.68
C ASN A 70 4.70 -3.53 8.13
N ASN A 71 4.35 -2.59 9.00
CA ASN A 71 4.79 -2.60 10.39
C ASN A 71 3.63 -2.17 11.29
N ILE A 72 3.19 -3.08 12.16
CA ILE A 72 2.08 -2.86 13.08
C ILE A 72 2.38 -1.76 14.11
N ASN A 73 3.66 -1.52 14.42
CA ASN A 73 4.08 -0.50 15.38
C ASN A 73 3.66 0.91 14.93
N PHE A 74 3.47 1.13 13.62
CA PHE A 74 2.90 2.39 13.13
C PHE A 74 1.56 2.70 13.78
N PHE A 75 0.73 1.68 14.01
CA PHE A 75 -0.59 1.86 14.56
C PHE A 75 -0.56 2.06 16.07
N TYR A 76 0.22 1.28 16.80
CA TYR A 76 0.40 1.51 18.23
C TYR A 76 0.96 2.90 18.56
N GLN A 77 1.78 3.47 17.66
CA GLN A 77 2.53 4.70 17.96
C GLN A 77 1.99 5.96 17.29
N GLN A 78 1.38 5.87 16.11
CA GLN A 78 1.00 7.04 15.31
C GLN A 78 -0.46 7.06 14.84
N SER A 79 -1.16 5.94 14.84
CA SER A 79 -2.51 5.86 14.28
C SER A 79 -3.49 5.27 15.28
N LYS A 80 -4.49 6.06 15.68
CA LYS A 80 -5.64 5.62 16.48
C LYS A 80 -6.59 4.73 15.68
N CYS A 81 -6.10 3.61 15.14
CA CYS A 81 -6.89 2.64 14.40
C CYS A 81 -7.07 1.36 15.21
N CYS A 82 -8.28 0.83 15.24
CA CYS A 82 -8.63 -0.32 16.06
C CYS A 82 -8.94 -1.56 15.23
N ASP A 83 -9.55 -1.36 14.06
CA ASP A 83 -9.93 -2.42 13.14
C ASP A 83 -9.05 -2.39 11.89
N PHE A 84 -8.56 -3.56 11.47
CA PHE A 84 -7.63 -3.68 10.37
C PHE A 84 -8.06 -4.75 9.38
N ILE A 85 -7.69 -4.52 8.12
CA ILE A 85 -7.59 -5.55 7.10
C ILE A 85 -6.11 -5.89 6.91
N GLY A 86 -5.74 -7.12 7.21
CA GLY A 86 -4.39 -7.65 7.03
C GLY A 86 -4.26 -8.45 5.73
N TRP A 87 -3.25 -8.16 4.92
CA TRP A 87 -2.88 -8.92 3.73
C TRP A 87 -1.56 -9.66 3.99
N THR A 88 -1.64 -10.97 4.18
CA THR A 88 -0.46 -11.82 4.32
C THR A 88 -0.14 -12.46 2.98
N PHE A 89 0.88 -11.94 2.30
CA PHE A 89 1.38 -12.54 1.06
C PHE A 89 2.16 -13.82 1.37
N TYR A 90 1.83 -14.89 0.66
CA TYR A 90 2.54 -16.18 0.73
C TYR A 90 3.15 -16.55 -0.62
N LYS A 91 2.78 -15.84 -1.69
CA LYS A 91 3.42 -15.85 -3.01
C LYS A 91 3.43 -14.43 -3.58
N THR A 92 4.26 -14.19 -4.59
CA THR A 92 4.35 -12.90 -5.30
C THR A 92 3.00 -12.30 -5.71
N SER A 93 2.09 -13.17 -6.12
CA SER A 93 0.79 -12.82 -6.71
C SER A 93 -0.36 -13.42 -5.92
N ALA A 94 -0.14 -13.83 -4.66
CA ALA A 94 -1.21 -14.39 -3.85
C ALA A 94 -1.05 -14.06 -2.37
N PHE A 95 -2.18 -13.75 -1.74
CA PHE A 95 -2.25 -13.41 -0.32
C PHE A 95 -3.57 -13.91 0.29
N VAL A 96 -3.58 -14.03 1.61
CA VAL A 96 -4.80 -14.24 2.39
C VAL A 96 -5.17 -12.95 3.11
N GLN A 97 -6.47 -12.75 3.30
CA GLN A 97 -6.98 -11.59 4.02
C GLN A 97 -7.41 -12.00 5.44
N SER A 98 -7.02 -11.23 6.43
CA SER A 98 -7.56 -11.32 7.78
C SER A 98 -8.19 -10.00 8.22
N ASN A 99 -9.13 -10.08 9.16
CA ASN A 99 -9.55 -8.93 9.93
C ASN A 99 -8.90 -9.02 11.30
N LEU A 100 -8.37 -7.92 11.80
CA LEU A 100 -7.72 -7.82 13.10
C LEU A 100 -8.38 -6.70 13.89
N GLN A 101 -8.64 -6.95 15.17
CA GLN A 101 -9.18 -6.00 16.12
C GLN A 101 -8.26 -5.96 17.34
N ILE A 102 -7.74 -4.77 17.71
CA ILE A 102 -6.71 -4.66 18.77
C ILE A 102 -7.14 -3.83 19.99
N CYS A 103 -8.23 -3.08 19.91
CA CYS A 103 -8.62 -2.13 20.97
C CYS A 103 -9.59 -2.71 22.03
N LYS A 104 -10.19 -3.88 21.77
CA LYS A 104 -11.15 -4.51 22.68
C LYS A 104 -10.48 -5.79 23.13
N GLU A 105 -10.43 -6.00 24.44
CA GLU A 105 -9.84 -7.21 24.98
C GLU A 105 -10.89 -8.34 25.07
N PRO A 106 -10.52 -9.58 24.69
CA PRO A 106 -9.24 -9.94 24.08
C PRO A 106 -9.16 -9.46 22.62
N SER A 107 -7.96 -9.07 22.19
CA SER A 107 -7.71 -8.78 20.78
C SER A 107 -8.05 -10.01 19.94
N SER A 108 -8.56 -9.80 18.73
CA SER A 108 -9.08 -10.90 17.92
C SER A 108 -8.63 -10.79 16.47
N ARG A 109 -8.36 -11.95 15.87
CA ARG A 109 -8.05 -12.09 14.45
C ARG A 109 -8.98 -13.12 13.85
N SER A 110 -9.63 -12.75 12.76
CA SER A 110 -10.38 -13.68 11.91
C SER A 110 -9.73 -13.75 10.54
N THR A 111 -9.26 -14.93 10.17
CA THR A 111 -8.74 -15.17 8.82
C THR A 111 -9.90 -15.54 7.92
N ARG A 112 -10.05 -14.84 6.79
CA ARG A 112 -10.91 -15.35 5.73
C ARG A 112 -10.15 -16.49 5.05
N THR A 113 -10.76 -17.66 4.96
CA THR A 113 -10.20 -18.84 4.25
C THR A 113 -10.08 -18.63 2.74
N ASP A 114 -10.32 -17.41 2.27
CA ASP A 114 -10.28 -17.02 0.88
C ASP A 114 -8.86 -16.68 0.44
N TYR A 115 -8.46 -17.24 -0.68
CA TYR A 115 -7.22 -16.91 -1.36
C TYR A 115 -7.46 -15.81 -2.39
N TYR A 116 -6.66 -14.75 -2.30
CA TYR A 116 -6.70 -13.63 -3.23
C TYR A 116 -5.53 -13.72 -4.21
N LYS A 117 -5.79 -13.42 -5.47
CA LYS A 117 -4.77 -13.25 -6.51
C LYS A 117 -4.50 -11.77 -6.73
N ALA A 118 -3.23 -11.39 -6.74
CA ALA A 118 -2.75 -10.05 -7.00
C ALA A 118 -2.00 -10.02 -8.35
N LYS A 119 -2.51 -9.27 -9.32
CA LYS A 119 -1.82 -9.01 -10.61
C LYS A 119 -1.42 -7.55 -10.68
N MET A 120 -0.15 -7.28 -10.97
CA MET A 120 0.36 -5.92 -11.18
C MET A 120 0.77 -5.71 -12.64
N PHE A 121 0.52 -4.52 -13.17
CA PHE A 121 0.92 -4.15 -14.52
C PHE A 121 1.15 -2.65 -14.64
N TYR A 122 1.90 -2.25 -15.67
CA TYR A 122 2.17 -0.85 -15.99
C TYR A 122 1.34 -0.44 -17.21
N LYS A 123 0.65 0.70 -17.14
CA LYS A 123 -0.16 1.22 -18.25
C LYS A 123 -0.22 2.74 -18.15
N LYS A 124 -0.08 3.45 -19.27
CA LYS A 124 -0.20 4.93 -19.32
C LYS A 124 0.58 5.65 -18.20
N GLY A 125 1.85 5.29 -18.01
CA GLY A 125 2.71 5.98 -17.04
C GLY A 125 2.51 5.59 -15.57
N SER A 126 1.71 4.57 -15.26
CA SER A 126 1.33 4.23 -13.88
C SER A 126 1.29 2.73 -13.64
N THR A 127 1.55 2.33 -12.39
CA THR A 127 1.41 0.94 -11.95
C THR A 127 0.03 0.71 -11.34
N TYR A 128 -0.58 -0.40 -11.70
CA TYR A 128 -1.87 -0.84 -11.21
C TYR A 128 -1.75 -2.19 -10.52
N LEU A 129 -2.65 -2.42 -9.57
CA LEU A 129 -2.84 -3.65 -8.83
C LEU A 129 -4.28 -4.10 -9.02
N LEU A 130 -4.46 -5.31 -9.54
CA LEU A 130 -5.74 -6.03 -9.59
C LEU A 130 -5.75 -7.07 -8.50
N ILE A 131 -6.85 -7.12 -7.77
CA ILE A 131 -7.10 -8.11 -6.73
C ILE A 131 -8.38 -8.84 -7.08
N SER A 132 -8.28 -10.14 -7.24
CA SER A 132 -9.42 -11.01 -7.48
C SER A 132 -9.48 -12.13 -6.47
N LYS A 133 -10.69 -12.47 -6.07
CA LYS A 133 -11.03 -13.69 -5.35
C LYS A 133 -11.84 -14.57 -6.30
N LEU A 134 -11.78 -15.88 -6.13
CA LEU A 134 -12.55 -16.82 -6.95
C LEU A 134 -14.05 -16.44 -6.91
N ASN A 135 -14.66 -16.28 -8.07
CA ASN A 135 -16.07 -15.88 -8.27
C ASN A 135 -16.47 -14.48 -7.77
N ASP A 136 -15.51 -13.64 -7.39
CA ASP A 136 -15.75 -12.26 -6.97
C ASP A 136 -15.34 -11.25 -8.05
N LEU A 137 -15.95 -10.07 -8.00
CA LEU A 137 -15.54 -8.93 -8.82
C LEU A 137 -14.09 -8.52 -8.52
N THR A 138 -13.33 -8.33 -9.59
CA THR A 138 -11.94 -7.86 -9.49
C THR A 138 -11.92 -6.41 -9.00
N LYS A 139 -11.18 -6.15 -7.93
CA LYS A 139 -10.91 -4.80 -7.42
C LYS A 139 -9.66 -4.26 -8.08
N SER A 140 -9.74 -3.03 -8.61
CA SER A 140 -8.63 -2.36 -9.27
C SER A 140 -8.11 -1.20 -8.43
N PHE A 141 -6.79 -1.08 -8.34
CA PHE A 141 -6.11 -0.02 -7.63
C PHE A 141 -4.99 0.57 -8.49
N LYS A 142 -4.84 1.90 -8.47
CA LYS A 142 -3.63 2.58 -8.93
C LYS A 142 -2.68 2.74 -7.75
N ILE A 143 -1.41 2.41 -7.93
CA ILE A 143 -0.39 2.67 -6.92
C ILE A 143 0.09 4.12 -7.10
N ILE A 144 -0.21 4.96 -6.12
CA ILE A 144 0.13 6.39 -6.18
C ILE A 144 1.53 6.62 -5.63
N ASN A 145 1.84 6.02 -4.48
CA ASN A 145 3.07 6.35 -3.76
C ASN A 145 3.61 5.17 -2.95
N ILE A 146 4.92 5.19 -2.73
CA ILE A 146 5.65 4.31 -1.82
C ILE A 146 6.63 5.18 -1.03
N ASN A 147 6.40 5.29 0.27
CA ASN A 147 7.25 6.05 1.18
C ASN A 147 7.78 5.15 2.29
N THR A 148 8.89 5.55 2.87
CA THR A 148 9.33 5.08 4.18
C THR A 148 9.01 6.16 5.20
N ILE A 149 8.42 5.76 6.32
CA ILE A 149 8.17 6.63 7.47
C ILE A 149 8.97 6.14 8.67
N HIS A 150 9.42 7.09 9.47
CA HIS A 150 10.09 6.82 10.73
C HIS A 150 9.05 6.70 11.85
N LEU A 151 9.13 5.61 12.59
CA LEU A 151 8.34 5.35 13.79
C LEU A 151 9.17 5.73 15.03
N ALA A 152 8.55 5.66 16.20
CA ALA A 152 9.28 5.86 17.44
C ALA A 152 10.36 4.76 17.62
N GLN A 153 11.38 5.08 18.42
CA GLN A 153 12.46 4.15 18.78
C GLN A 153 13.31 3.68 17.58
N GLY A 154 13.41 4.49 16.53
CA GLY A 154 14.27 4.22 15.36
C GLY A 154 13.71 3.20 14.37
N ASN A 155 12.50 2.67 14.62
CA ASN A 155 11.83 1.76 13.71
C ASN A 155 11.40 2.48 12.42
N GLN A 156 11.27 1.74 11.33
CA GLN A 156 10.77 2.25 10.06
C GLN A 156 9.58 1.42 9.56
N ALA A 157 8.68 2.06 8.83
CA ALA A 157 7.61 1.39 8.11
C ALA A 157 7.61 1.84 6.65
N THR A 158 7.37 0.91 5.74
CA THR A 158 7.06 1.22 4.35
C THR A 158 5.55 1.38 4.21
N VAL A 159 5.13 2.45 3.54
CA VAL A 159 3.73 2.76 3.27
C VAL A 159 3.49 2.75 1.76
N VAL A 160 2.60 1.87 1.31
CA VAL A 160 2.12 1.85 -0.07
C VAL A 160 0.74 2.51 -0.12
N THR A 161 0.63 3.58 -0.89
CA THR A 161 -0.64 4.31 -1.08
C THR A 161 -1.32 3.85 -2.36
N LEU A 162 -2.55 3.34 -2.21
CA LEU A 162 -3.39 2.84 -3.29
C LEU A 162 -4.59 3.78 -3.50
N ARG A 163 -4.96 4.03 -4.75
CA ARG A 163 -6.24 4.63 -5.11
C ARG A 163 -7.12 3.61 -5.79
N ARG A 164 -8.32 3.39 -5.24
CA ARG A 164 -9.37 2.56 -5.83
C ARG A 164 -9.79 3.14 -7.17
N LEU A 165 -10.14 2.27 -8.09
CA LEU A 165 -10.69 2.63 -9.38
C LEU A 165 -12.13 2.13 -9.45
N THR A 166 -13.03 3.00 -9.89
CA THR A 166 -14.47 2.71 -10.03
C THR A 166 -14.77 1.83 -11.25
N ALA A 167 -13.95 1.93 -12.29
CA ALA A 167 -14.01 1.05 -13.46
C ALA A 167 -12.92 -0.02 -13.38
N ALA A 168 -13.28 -1.27 -13.70
CA ALA A 168 -12.32 -2.35 -13.85
C ALA A 168 -11.36 -2.01 -14.99
N ILE A 169 -10.06 -1.97 -14.69
CA ILE A 169 -9.05 -1.78 -15.73
C ILE A 169 -8.59 -3.16 -16.20
N SER A 170 -8.73 -3.42 -17.50
CA SER A 170 -8.14 -4.60 -18.11
C SER A 170 -6.62 -4.49 -18.15
N SER A 171 -5.97 -5.58 -17.73
CA SER A 171 -4.59 -5.83 -18.09
C SER A 171 -4.44 -5.77 -19.61
N PRO A 172 -3.34 -5.24 -20.16
CA PRO A 172 -2.95 -5.59 -21.51
C PRO A 172 -2.78 -7.12 -21.64
#